data_AF-A0A3M1M5S6-F1
#
_entry.id   AF-A0A3M1M5S6-F1
#
_cell.length_a   1.000
_cell.length_b   1.000
_cell.length_c   1.000
_cell.angle_alpha   90.00
_cell.angle_beta   90.00
_cell.angle_gamma   90.00
#
_symmetry.space_group_name_H-M   'P 1'
#
loop_
_entity.id
_entity.type
_entity.pdbx_description
1 polymer ?
#
loop_
_entity_poly.entity_id
_entity_poly.type
_entity_poly.pdbx_seq_one_letter_code
_entity_poly.pdbx_strand_id
1 'polypeptide(L)'
;MVSTTWVQFLKGGLLVLFSAILAVMILQRGLMRAEGGVDGHRFVRLSIPADQSPQQVLQAAGYRPSGNPDPAWGQAARSYWHAHDASGRPMVFIHLPGEGGGELRECQTIQQRPDGTRWVNGRPLGEPNPDGSRNQLHPVGHVEELPEGERTGGVGPVRFLASLSRSKILLWRKEAVAAAEGTVTVFYPQPTAGKEVLRPGEHPKFAGIRQPGVLPKLNFLSLMLALFCGTASLPHILIRYYTVRSAAAARKSTIVGIAAIGFFYVLTLYLGLGAMTSGALDLTDTNMAAPLLARSINEWLFAIISAIAFTTVLGTVSGLILASAGAVAHDVVGNVLHIKLNDAEQVRLAKIASVVVGGIAIGLGILFENMNVSYLVGWAFSVAASANLPALVMLLFWKRTTYQGVIAGVLVGMLSSLGWILLSSDTFASVYGISRPAWLEMVVPFSQPGIVTIPLSFAVLVAVSLATRQPETASADAMTS
;
A
#
# COMPACT_ATOMS: atom_id res chain seq x y z
N MET A 1 24.70 -21.65 0.58
CA MET A 1 23.31 -21.42 0.10
C MET A 1 22.25 -22.19 0.87
N VAL A 2 22.49 -23.40 1.37
CA VAL A 2 21.46 -24.16 2.11
C VAL A 2 21.02 -23.45 3.41
N SER A 3 21.96 -22.91 4.19
CA SER A 3 21.66 -22.19 5.44
C SER A 3 20.82 -20.92 5.22
N THR A 4 21.11 -20.15 4.17
CA THR A 4 20.38 -18.92 3.85
C THR A 4 18.93 -19.20 3.44
N THR A 5 18.66 -20.31 2.74
CA THR A 5 17.30 -20.69 2.35
C THR A 5 16.46 -21.13 3.54
N TRP A 6 17.05 -21.90 4.47
CA TRP A 6 16.40 -22.29 5.72
C TRP A 6 16.04 -21.09 6.59
N VAL A 7 16.94 -20.11 6.70
CA VAL A 7 16.67 -18.87 7.45
C VAL A 7 15.50 -18.09 6.85
N GLN A 8 15.41 -18.00 5.51
CA GLN A 8 14.28 -17.32 4.85
C GLN A 8 12.96 -18.07 5.04
N PHE A 9 12.99 -19.40 4.98
CA PHE A 9 11.83 -20.24 5.27
C PHE A 9 11.36 -20.06 6.71
N LEU A 10 12.29 -20.07 7.68
CA LEU A 10 11.98 -19.85 9.09
C LEU A 10 11.34 -18.48 9.32
N LYS A 11 11.91 -17.41 8.74
CA LYS A 11 11.37 -16.05 8.84
C LYS A 11 9.95 -15.96 8.26
N GLY A 12 9.74 -16.49 7.06
CA GLY A 12 8.43 -16.54 6.44
C GLY A 12 7.42 -17.34 7.26
N GLY A 13 7.82 -18.51 7.76
CA GLY A 13 6.99 -19.34 8.63
C GLY A 13 6.63 -18.66 9.94
N LEU A 14 7.58 -17.95 10.57
CA LEU A 14 7.37 -17.17 11.78
C LEU A 14 6.36 -16.03 11.55
N LEU A 15 6.46 -15.33 10.42
CA LEU A 15 5.50 -14.30 10.05
C LEU A 15 4.08 -14.86 9.91
N VAL A 16 3.91 -16.00 9.22
CA VAL A 16 2.60 -16.64 9.06
C VAL A 16 2.05 -17.11 10.41
N LEU A 17 2.90 -17.73 11.24
CA LEU A 17 2.53 -18.21 12.56
C LEU A 17 2.04 -17.07 13.48
N PHE A 18 2.82 -16.00 13.60
CA PHE A 18 2.45 -14.88 14.47
C PHE A 18 1.27 -14.07 13.93
N SER A 19 1.11 -14.01 12.61
CA SER A 19 -0.11 -13.45 12.00
C SER A 19 -1.33 -14.31 12.32
N ALA A 20 -1.18 -15.64 12.36
CA ALA A 20 -2.25 -16.55 12.74
C ALA A 20 -2.61 -16.40 14.22
N ILE A 21 -1.60 -16.31 15.11
CA ILE A 21 -1.81 -16.03 16.54
C ILE A 21 -2.56 -14.71 16.70
N LEU A 22 -2.12 -13.64 16.04
CA LEU A 22 -2.77 -12.34 16.12
C LEU A 22 -4.21 -12.41 15.60
N ALA A 23 -4.46 -13.09 14.48
CA ALA A 23 -5.81 -13.29 13.96
C ALA A 23 -6.72 -14.03 14.96
N VAL A 24 -6.22 -15.10 15.60
CA VAL A 24 -6.95 -15.81 16.65
C VAL A 24 -7.24 -14.90 17.84
N MET A 25 -6.27 -14.08 18.26
CA MET A 25 -6.47 -13.13 19.36
C MET A 25 -7.51 -12.05 19.01
N ILE A 26 -7.56 -11.56 17.78
CA ILE A 26 -8.60 -10.63 17.30
C ILE A 26 -9.97 -11.31 17.40
N LEU A 27 -10.08 -12.56 16.95
CA LEU A 27 -11.33 -13.32 17.00
C LEU A 27 -11.78 -13.60 18.43
N GLN A 28 -10.85 -13.89 19.35
CA GLN A 28 -11.12 -14.06 20.78
C GLN A 28 -11.52 -12.76 21.49
N ARG A 29 -10.90 -11.64 21.12
CA ARG A 29 -11.26 -10.30 21.61
C ARG A 29 -12.67 -9.90 21.14
N GLY A 30 -13.01 -10.25 19.90
CA GLY A 30 -14.27 -9.86 19.28
C GLY A 30 -14.33 -8.37 18.94
N LEU A 31 -15.53 -7.92 18.58
CA LEU A 31 -15.83 -6.52 18.32
C LEU A 31 -16.35 -5.86 19.60
N MET A 32 -15.92 -4.62 19.83
CA MET A 32 -16.37 -3.81 20.94
C MET A 32 -16.73 -2.42 20.45
N ARG A 33 -17.86 -1.91 20.94
CA ARG A 33 -18.22 -0.51 20.77
C ARG A 33 -17.28 0.33 21.65
N ALA A 34 -16.67 1.34 21.04
CA ALA A 34 -15.78 2.26 21.75
C ALA A 34 -16.00 3.67 21.21
N GLU A 35 -16.06 4.65 22.12
CA GLU A 35 -16.25 6.06 21.79
C GLU A 35 -14.92 6.85 21.72
N GLY A 36 -13.79 6.18 21.91
CA GLY A 36 -12.48 6.83 21.98
C GLY A 36 -11.29 5.92 21.70
N GLY A 37 -10.15 6.55 21.38
CA GLY A 37 -8.88 5.93 21.04
C GLY A 37 -8.28 5.07 22.16
N VAL A 38 -7.26 4.27 21.84
CA VAL A 38 -6.49 3.53 22.87
C VAL A 38 -5.78 4.45 23.87
N ASP A 39 -5.65 5.73 23.55
CA ASP A 39 -5.14 6.78 24.43
C ASP A 39 -6.21 7.35 25.38
N GLY A 40 -7.47 6.91 25.27
CA GLY A 40 -8.58 7.36 26.08
C GLY A 40 -9.26 8.65 25.58
N HIS A 41 -8.80 9.26 24.48
CA HIS A 41 -9.43 10.46 23.92
C HIS A 41 -10.81 10.14 23.36
N ARG A 42 -11.83 10.92 23.74
CA ARG A 42 -13.20 10.77 23.24
C ARG A 42 -13.52 11.88 22.26
N PHE A 43 -13.78 11.50 21.02
CA PHE A 43 -14.12 12.45 19.97
C PHE A 43 -15.49 13.07 20.21
N VAL A 44 -15.58 14.39 20.11
CA VAL A 44 -16.81 15.13 20.35
C VAL A 44 -17.84 14.81 19.25
N ARG A 45 -19.05 14.47 19.70
CA ARG A 45 -20.25 14.25 18.87
C ARG A 45 -21.36 15.15 19.38
N LEU A 46 -21.91 15.99 18.50
CA LEU A 46 -23.07 16.82 18.81
C LEU A 46 -24.16 16.54 17.79
N SER A 47 -25.34 16.11 18.25
CA SER A 47 -26.51 15.98 17.37
C SER A 47 -27.08 17.36 17.08
N ILE A 48 -27.44 17.62 15.82
CA ILE A 48 -28.03 18.87 15.38
C ILE A 48 -29.53 18.66 15.22
N PRO A 49 -30.37 19.29 16.05
CA PRO A 49 -31.82 19.32 15.85
C PRO A 49 -32.20 19.99 14.52
N ALA A 50 -33.32 19.60 13.92
CA ALA A 50 -33.74 20.05 12.59
C ALA A 50 -33.99 21.56 12.50
N ASP A 51 -34.25 22.22 13.63
CA ASP A 51 -34.52 23.64 13.79
C ASP A 51 -33.27 24.48 14.13
N GLN A 52 -32.11 23.84 14.33
CA GLN A 52 -30.89 24.52 14.77
C GLN A 52 -29.78 24.45 13.73
N SER A 53 -28.99 25.52 13.65
CA SER A 53 -27.77 25.56 12.84
C SER A 53 -26.59 24.93 13.58
N PRO A 54 -25.58 24.39 12.85
CA PRO A 54 -24.34 23.90 13.42
C PRO A 54 -23.65 24.87 14.40
N GLN A 55 -23.69 26.18 14.11
CA GLN A 55 -23.11 27.22 14.96
C GLN A 55 -23.84 27.36 16.30
N GLN A 56 -25.17 27.31 16.30
CA GLN A 56 -25.98 27.38 17.52
C GLN A 56 -25.71 26.17 18.43
N VAL A 57 -25.60 24.98 17.84
CA VAL A 57 -25.30 23.74 18.58
C VAL A 57 -23.91 23.79 19.21
N LEU A 58 -22.90 24.30 18.49
CA LEU A 58 -21.55 24.50 19.03
C LEU A 58 -21.54 25.49 20.20
N GLN A 59 -22.25 26.62 20.08
CA GLN A 59 -22.39 27.60 21.16
C GLN A 59 -23.08 27.02 22.39
N ALA A 60 -24.18 26.29 22.19
CA ALA A 60 -24.92 25.64 23.27
C ALA A 60 -24.07 24.59 24.01
N ALA A 61 -23.17 23.91 23.29
CA ALA A 61 -22.21 22.96 23.85
C ALA A 61 -20.96 23.61 24.48
N GLY A 62 -20.89 24.95 24.53
CA GLY A 62 -19.80 25.70 25.17
C GLY A 62 -18.58 25.95 24.28
N TYR A 63 -18.66 25.62 22.99
CA TYR A 63 -17.63 25.97 22.01
C TYR A 63 -17.89 27.37 21.46
N ARG A 64 -16.83 28.14 21.19
CA ARG A 64 -16.94 29.45 20.56
C ARG A 64 -16.73 29.28 19.05
N PRO A 65 -17.79 29.30 18.20
CA PRO A 65 -17.59 29.16 16.77
C PRO A 65 -16.73 30.29 16.25
N SER A 66 -15.74 29.94 15.47
CA SER A 66 -14.97 30.88 14.66
C SER A 66 -15.47 30.76 13.22
N GLY A 67 -15.43 31.87 12.47
CA GLY A 67 -15.58 31.79 11.03
C GLY A 67 -14.48 30.92 10.40
N ASN A 68 -14.53 30.74 9.08
CA ASN A 68 -13.42 30.10 8.39
C ASN A 68 -12.15 30.92 8.65
N PRO A 69 -11.08 30.29 9.17
CA PRO A 69 -9.83 30.99 9.49
C PRO A 69 -9.14 31.50 8.23
N ASP A 70 -9.48 30.95 7.06
CA ASP A 70 -8.92 31.30 5.77
C ASP A 70 -9.98 31.15 4.65
N PRO A 71 -10.06 32.08 3.68
CA PRO A 71 -10.89 31.95 2.48
C PRO A 71 -10.78 30.60 1.75
N ALA A 72 -9.61 29.95 1.79
CA ALA A 72 -9.36 28.68 1.12
C ALA A 72 -10.20 27.52 1.66
N TRP A 73 -10.68 27.58 2.90
CA TRP A 73 -11.64 26.61 3.43
C TRP A 73 -12.98 26.66 2.70
N GLY A 74 -13.31 27.77 2.04
CA GLY A 74 -14.47 27.88 1.15
C GLY A 74 -14.32 27.09 -0.16
N GLN A 75 -13.09 26.70 -0.52
CA GLN A 75 -12.80 25.87 -1.70
C GLN A 75 -12.67 24.39 -1.38
N ALA A 76 -12.77 24.00 -0.10
CA ALA A 76 -12.79 22.60 0.30
C ALA A 76 -14.02 21.91 -0.30
N ALA A 77 -13.88 20.63 -0.65
CA ALA A 77 -14.98 19.82 -1.18
C ALA A 77 -16.04 19.56 -0.12
N ARG A 78 -15.69 19.70 1.17
CA ARG A 78 -16.58 19.53 2.32
C ARG A 78 -16.65 20.79 3.16
N SER A 79 -17.81 21.02 3.76
CA SER A 79 -18.01 22.13 4.70
C SER A 79 -17.50 21.77 6.08
N TYR A 80 -16.45 22.45 6.51
CA TYR A 80 -15.87 22.34 7.84
C TYR A 80 -16.28 23.53 8.72
N TRP A 81 -16.54 23.25 9.99
CA TRP A 81 -16.92 24.22 11.00
C TRP A 81 -15.78 24.38 12.00
N HIS A 82 -15.40 25.62 12.27
CA HIS A 82 -14.30 25.93 13.17
C HIS A 82 -14.86 26.45 14.49
N ALA A 83 -14.27 26.02 15.60
CA ALA A 83 -14.63 26.53 16.91
C ALA A 83 -13.44 26.44 17.87
N HIS A 84 -13.50 27.17 18.97
CA HIS A 84 -12.55 27.05 20.06
C HIS A 84 -13.20 26.38 21.28
N ASP A 85 -12.48 25.48 21.93
CA ASP A 85 -12.89 24.91 23.22
C ASP A 85 -12.78 25.95 24.36
N ALA A 86 -13.20 25.56 25.57
CA ALA A 86 -13.12 26.43 26.75
C ALA A 86 -11.69 26.88 27.11
N SER A 87 -10.66 26.14 26.68
CA SER A 87 -9.24 26.49 26.84
C SER A 87 -8.69 27.38 25.72
N GLY A 88 -9.53 27.73 24.74
CA GLY A 88 -9.13 28.48 23.54
C GLY A 88 -8.47 27.63 22.46
N ARG A 89 -8.43 26.30 22.60
CA ARG A 89 -7.84 25.40 21.60
C ARG A 89 -8.72 25.37 20.35
N PRO A 90 -8.14 25.56 19.15
CA PRO A 90 -8.90 25.46 17.90
C PRO A 90 -9.32 24.01 17.65
N MET A 91 -10.55 23.83 17.21
CA MET A 91 -11.16 22.55 16.87
C MET A 91 -11.87 22.68 15.52
N VAL A 92 -11.83 21.60 14.75
CA VAL A 92 -12.51 21.50 13.46
C VAL A 92 -13.58 20.43 13.56
N PHE A 93 -14.76 20.73 13.04
CA PHE A 93 -15.90 19.83 13.01
C PHE A 93 -16.38 19.63 11.57
N ILE A 94 -16.86 18.43 11.28
CA ILE A 94 -17.57 18.14 10.03
C ILE A 94 -19.06 17.95 10.33
N HIS A 95 -19.91 18.53 9.49
CA HIS A 95 -21.34 18.24 9.52
C HIS A 95 -21.63 17.00 8.67
N LEU A 96 -22.14 15.97 9.33
CA LEU A 96 -22.64 14.76 8.68
C LEU A 96 -24.17 14.87 8.62
N PRO A 97 -24.76 15.08 7.43
CA PRO A 97 -26.21 15.13 7.30
C PRO A 97 -26.83 13.78 7.65
N GLY A 98 -28.00 13.82 8.29
CA GLY A 98 -28.74 12.65 8.73
C GLY A 98 -30.19 13.01 9.05
N GLU A 99 -30.99 12.02 9.46
CA GLU A 99 -32.37 12.26 9.91
C GLU A 99 -32.37 13.24 11.10
N GLY A 100 -33.22 14.27 11.02
CA GLY A 100 -33.39 15.24 12.11
C GLY A 100 -32.35 16.37 12.21
N GLY A 101 -31.59 16.67 11.15
CA GLY A 101 -30.62 17.79 11.11
C GLY A 101 -29.15 17.34 11.05
N GLY A 102 -28.89 16.06 11.32
CA GLY A 102 -27.56 15.46 11.24
C GLY A 102 -26.72 15.65 12.51
N GLU A 103 -25.40 15.55 12.39
CA GLU A 103 -24.49 15.61 13.54
C GLU A 103 -23.19 16.33 13.20
N LEU A 104 -22.61 17.01 14.18
CA LEU A 104 -21.23 17.52 14.14
C LEU A 104 -20.29 16.53 14.79
N ARG A 105 -19.19 16.25 14.10
CA ARG A 105 -18.12 15.37 14.57
C ARG A 105 -16.78 16.07 14.57
N GLU A 106 -16.05 15.89 15.66
CA GLU A 106 -14.66 16.34 15.77
C GLU A 106 -13.80 15.72 14.65
N CYS A 107 -13.04 16.59 13.99
CA CYS A 107 -12.00 16.23 13.04
C CYS A 107 -10.64 16.45 13.69
N GLN A 108 -9.63 15.79 13.14
CA GLN A 108 -8.25 16.06 13.49
C GLN A 108 -7.55 16.76 12.34
N THR A 109 -6.59 17.62 12.61
CA THR A 109 -5.87 18.37 11.57
C THR A 109 -4.37 18.25 11.72
N ILE A 110 -3.67 18.12 10.59
CA ILE A 110 -2.24 18.36 10.49
C ILE A 110 -2.03 19.54 9.56
N GLN A 111 -1.35 20.58 10.01
CA GLN A 111 -0.87 21.66 9.17
C GLN A 111 0.64 21.58 9.03
N GLN A 112 1.12 21.60 7.78
CA GLN A 112 2.54 21.74 7.49
C GLN A 112 2.80 23.18 7.05
N ARG A 113 3.54 23.93 7.88
CA ARG A 113 3.86 25.34 7.62
C ARG A 113 5.11 25.49 6.75
N PRO A 114 5.29 26.64 6.07
CA PRO A 114 6.47 26.90 5.23
C PRO A 114 7.81 26.86 5.99
N ASP A 115 7.79 27.09 7.30
CA ASP A 115 8.95 27.00 8.19
C ASP A 115 9.38 25.56 8.52
N GLY A 116 8.67 24.56 8.00
CA GLY A 116 8.92 23.14 8.25
C GLY A 116 8.30 22.61 9.54
N THR A 117 7.65 23.46 10.35
CA THR A 117 6.97 23.03 11.56
C THR A 117 5.65 22.31 11.22
N ARG A 118 5.37 21.25 11.96
CA ARG A 118 4.11 20.51 11.88
C ARG A 118 3.24 20.87 13.07
N TRP A 119 2.02 21.26 12.79
CA TRP A 119 1.02 21.60 13.80
C TRP A 119 -0.08 20.56 13.77
N VAL A 120 -0.48 20.05 14.93
CA VAL A 120 -1.58 19.11 15.10
C VAL A 120 -2.68 19.81 15.88
N ASN A 121 -3.91 19.77 15.37
CA ASN A 121 -5.08 20.38 16.00
C ASN A 121 -4.83 21.86 16.41
N GLY A 122 -4.14 22.59 15.53
CA GLY A 122 -3.81 24.01 15.68
C GLY A 122 -2.82 24.35 16.81
N ARG A 123 -2.01 23.38 17.28
CA ARG A 123 -0.83 23.60 18.13
C ARG A 123 0.40 22.89 17.56
N PRO A 124 1.63 23.30 17.88
CA PRO A 124 2.84 22.58 17.45
C PRO A 124 2.83 21.11 17.88
N LEU A 125 3.32 20.23 17.00
CA LEU A 125 3.47 18.80 17.27
C LEU A 125 4.43 18.57 18.44
N GLY A 126 4.03 17.73 19.39
CA GLY A 126 4.86 17.29 20.51
C GLY A 126 4.88 18.23 21.72
N GLU A 127 4.19 19.37 21.65
CA GLU A 127 4.00 20.26 22.79
C GLU A 127 3.17 19.60 23.91
N PRO A 128 3.45 19.86 25.18
CA PRO A 128 2.68 19.32 26.28
C PRO A 128 1.25 19.89 26.29
N ASN A 129 0.27 19.00 26.27
CA ASN A 129 -1.11 19.31 26.55
C ASN A 129 -1.32 19.57 28.05
N PRO A 130 -2.41 20.25 28.45
CA PRO A 130 -2.73 20.51 29.86
C PRO A 130 -2.87 19.27 30.73
N ASP A 131 -3.15 18.11 30.11
CA ASP A 131 -3.25 16.80 30.76
C ASP A 131 -1.90 16.07 30.90
N GLY A 132 -0.80 16.69 30.46
CA GLY A 132 0.55 16.11 30.46
C GLY A 132 0.86 15.19 29.28
N SER A 133 -0.11 14.92 28.39
CA SER A 133 0.12 14.23 27.12
C SER A 133 0.89 15.12 26.14
N ARG A 134 1.49 14.54 25.09
CA ARG A 134 2.07 15.33 23.99
C ARG A 134 1.03 15.54 22.91
N ASN A 135 1.00 16.74 22.33
CA ASN A 135 0.11 17.07 21.22
C ASN A 135 0.48 16.25 19.98
N GLN A 136 -0.35 15.27 19.68
CA GLN A 136 -0.20 14.35 18.56
C GLN A 136 -1.60 13.94 18.10
N LEU A 137 -1.68 13.26 16.95
CA LEU A 137 -2.96 12.73 16.52
C LEU A 137 -3.41 11.61 17.44
N HIS A 138 -4.68 11.64 17.76
CA HIS A 138 -5.36 10.59 18.50
C HIS A 138 -5.57 9.37 17.59
N PRO A 139 -5.24 8.16 18.07
CA PRO A 139 -5.43 6.94 17.32
C PRO A 139 -6.93 6.68 17.13
N VAL A 140 -7.25 6.00 16.02
CA VAL A 140 -8.64 5.85 15.56
C VAL A 140 -9.00 4.41 15.21
N GLY A 141 -10.24 4.21 14.80
CA GLY A 141 -10.76 2.95 14.25
C GLY A 141 -11.61 2.20 15.26
N HIS A 142 -12.90 2.54 15.33
CA HIS A 142 -13.83 1.97 16.30
C HIS A 142 -15.12 1.52 15.64
N VAL A 143 -15.80 0.57 16.29
CA VAL A 143 -17.17 0.21 15.98
C VAL A 143 -18.10 1.23 16.64
N GLU A 144 -18.87 1.95 15.84
CA GLU A 144 -19.79 2.98 16.32
C GLU A 144 -21.10 2.35 16.83
N GLU A 145 -21.63 1.41 16.05
CA GLU A 145 -22.86 0.68 16.37
C GLU A 145 -22.62 -0.82 16.16
N LEU A 146 -23.00 -1.61 17.16
CA LEU A 146 -22.88 -3.05 17.14
C LEU A 146 -24.27 -3.66 17.40
N PRO A 147 -24.74 -4.60 16.56
CA PRO A 147 -26.08 -5.17 16.68
C PRO A 147 -26.27 -6.06 17.91
N GLU A 148 -25.18 -6.59 18.48
CA GLU A 148 -25.18 -7.52 19.62
C GLU A 148 -24.99 -6.78 20.97
N GLY A 149 -25.13 -5.45 21.02
CA GLY A 149 -24.96 -4.63 22.23
C GLY A 149 -23.61 -3.93 22.28
N GLU A 150 -22.90 -3.95 23.41
CA GLU A 150 -21.60 -3.28 23.54
C GLU A 150 -20.41 -4.12 23.09
N ARG A 151 -20.50 -5.46 23.18
CA ARG A 151 -19.39 -6.38 22.86
C ARG A 151 -19.93 -7.70 22.29
N THR A 152 -19.24 -8.28 21.31
CA THR A 152 -19.58 -9.62 20.78
C THR A 152 -18.98 -10.77 21.61
N GLY A 153 -17.91 -10.49 22.37
CA GLY A 153 -17.06 -11.54 22.96
C GLY A 153 -16.31 -12.35 21.89
N GLY A 154 -15.70 -13.46 22.31
CA GLY A 154 -14.94 -14.34 21.41
C GLY A 154 -15.84 -15.02 20.39
N VAL A 155 -15.55 -14.80 19.10
CA VAL A 155 -16.35 -15.29 17.98
C VAL A 155 -15.49 -16.04 16.96
N GLY A 156 -16.08 -17.03 16.30
CA GLY A 156 -15.43 -17.71 15.18
C GLY A 156 -15.26 -16.80 13.94
N PRO A 157 -14.40 -17.16 12.97
CA PRO A 157 -14.07 -16.30 11.82
C PRO A 157 -15.29 -15.85 11.00
N VAL A 158 -16.24 -16.76 10.73
CA VAL A 158 -17.44 -16.45 9.95
C VAL A 158 -18.40 -15.55 10.73
N ARG A 159 -18.57 -15.80 12.04
CA ARG A 159 -19.42 -14.97 12.89
C ARG A 159 -18.82 -13.57 13.05
N PHE A 160 -17.51 -13.44 13.16
CA PHE A 160 -16.83 -12.15 13.16
C PHE A 160 -17.19 -11.31 11.94
N LEU A 161 -17.09 -11.88 10.73
CA LEU A 161 -17.48 -11.21 9.49
C LEU A 161 -18.98 -10.88 9.45
N ALA A 162 -19.84 -11.79 9.94
CA ALA A 162 -21.28 -11.56 9.98
C ALA A 162 -21.66 -10.41 10.93
N SER A 163 -21.12 -10.40 12.16
CA SER A 163 -21.34 -9.33 13.13
C SER A 163 -20.79 -8.00 12.59
N LEU A 164 -19.59 -8.01 12.01
CA LEU A 164 -19.01 -6.83 11.37
C LEU A 164 -19.90 -6.30 10.25
N SER A 165 -20.45 -7.17 9.39
CA SER A 165 -21.31 -6.78 8.25
C SER A 165 -22.58 -6.03 8.68
N ARG A 166 -23.08 -6.33 9.89
CA ARG A 166 -24.27 -5.73 10.49
C ARG A 166 -23.94 -4.54 11.40
N SER A 167 -22.66 -4.25 11.59
CA SER A 167 -22.17 -3.14 12.43
C SER A 167 -21.98 -1.88 11.61
N LYS A 168 -21.80 -0.74 12.29
CA LYS A 168 -21.37 0.52 11.69
C LYS A 168 -19.97 0.86 12.19
N ILE A 169 -19.05 1.08 11.26
CA ILE A 169 -17.63 1.30 11.56
C ILE A 169 -17.28 2.76 11.24
N LEU A 170 -16.59 3.40 12.16
CA LEU A 170 -16.13 4.78 11.98
C LEU A 170 -14.80 4.79 11.21
N LEU A 171 -14.88 4.93 9.89
CA LEU A 171 -13.68 5.08 9.06
C LEU A 171 -13.24 6.53 9.04
N TRP A 172 -11.94 6.76 9.03
CA TRP A 172 -11.38 8.10 8.91
C TRP A 172 -10.81 8.32 7.52
N ARG A 173 -11.13 9.47 6.94
CA ARG A 173 -10.62 9.89 5.63
C ARG A 173 -9.88 11.20 5.77
N LYS A 174 -9.13 11.56 4.74
CA LYS A 174 -8.35 12.79 4.71
C LYS A 174 -8.72 13.66 3.51
N GLU A 175 -8.69 14.97 3.72
CA GLU A 175 -8.80 16.00 2.69
C GLU A 175 -7.69 17.03 2.91
N ALA A 176 -7.04 17.46 1.84
CA ALA A 176 -6.03 18.51 1.89
C ALA A 176 -6.68 19.83 1.49
N VAL A 177 -6.55 20.84 2.35
CA VAL A 177 -7.02 22.21 2.15
C VAL A 177 -5.78 23.11 2.08
N ALA A 178 -5.63 23.86 0.99
CA ALA A 178 -4.49 24.76 0.80
C ALA A 178 -4.74 26.07 1.54
N ALA A 179 -4.24 26.23 2.77
CA ALA A 179 -4.35 27.48 3.52
C ALA A 179 -3.18 28.44 3.21
N ALA A 180 -3.31 29.70 3.61
CA ALA A 180 -2.33 30.77 3.45
C ALA A 180 -1.01 30.43 4.14
N GLU A 181 -1.07 29.78 5.31
CA GLU A 181 0.10 29.29 6.06
C GLU A 181 0.40 27.81 5.76
N GLY A 182 0.28 27.40 4.50
CA GLY A 182 0.61 26.05 4.03
C GLY A 182 -0.58 25.09 3.99
N THR A 183 -0.30 23.80 3.76
CA THR A 183 -1.34 22.80 3.54
C THR A 183 -1.87 22.25 4.86
N VAL A 184 -3.19 22.33 5.06
CA VAL A 184 -3.90 21.70 6.18
C VAL A 184 -4.52 20.40 5.69
N THR A 185 -4.07 19.27 6.22
CA THR A 185 -4.71 17.98 6.05
C THR A 185 -5.74 17.77 7.16
N VAL A 186 -7.01 17.69 6.77
CA VAL A 186 -8.13 17.43 7.68
C VAL A 186 -8.47 15.96 7.64
N PHE A 187 -8.40 15.30 8.78
CA PHE A 187 -8.87 13.95 8.99
C PHE A 187 -10.26 13.99 9.61
N TYR A 188 -11.24 13.46 8.89
CA TYR A 188 -12.63 13.50 9.32
C TYR A 188 -13.21 12.09 9.46
N PRO A 189 -14.09 11.88 10.45
CA PRO A 189 -14.80 10.62 10.62
C PRO A 189 -15.93 10.48 9.58
N GLN A 190 -16.08 9.28 9.04
CA GLN A 190 -17.13 8.89 8.12
C GLN A 190 -17.73 7.56 8.57
N PRO A 191 -18.89 7.60 9.25
CA PRO A 191 -19.65 6.40 9.58
C PRO A 191 -19.95 5.59 8.32
N THR A 192 -19.52 4.34 8.30
CA THR A 192 -19.63 3.46 7.13
C THR A 192 -20.28 2.16 7.57
N ALA A 193 -21.28 1.68 6.82
CA ALA A 193 -21.91 0.40 7.12
C ALA A 193 -20.90 -0.73 6.95
N GLY A 194 -20.84 -1.68 7.87
CA GLY A 194 -19.88 -2.78 7.83
C GLY A 194 -20.05 -3.68 6.60
N LYS A 195 -21.28 -3.79 6.07
CA LYS A 195 -21.54 -4.43 4.77
C LYS A 195 -20.79 -3.73 3.62
N GLU A 196 -20.62 -2.41 3.68
CA GLU A 196 -19.81 -1.64 2.73
C GLU A 196 -18.32 -1.86 2.97
N VAL A 197 -17.88 -1.95 4.22
CA VAL A 197 -16.48 -2.26 4.51
C VAL A 197 -16.06 -3.63 3.98
N LEU A 198 -16.93 -4.64 4.08
CA LEU A 198 -16.66 -6.00 3.59
C LEU A 198 -16.91 -6.20 2.10
N ARG A 199 -17.48 -5.20 1.42
CA ARG A 199 -17.81 -5.31 0.01
C ARG A 199 -16.52 -5.12 -0.82
N PRO A 200 -16.18 -6.05 -1.72
CA PRO A 200 -15.02 -5.89 -2.59
C PRO A 200 -15.12 -4.62 -3.45
N GLY A 201 -14.00 -3.92 -3.60
CA GLY A 201 -13.88 -2.73 -4.46
C GLY A 201 -14.42 -1.43 -3.85
N GLU A 202 -14.75 -1.38 -2.56
CA GLU A 202 -15.27 -0.16 -1.90
C GLU A 202 -14.18 0.84 -1.48
N HIS A 203 -12.92 0.42 -1.51
CA HIS A 203 -11.81 1.35 -1.31
C HIS A 203 -11.91 2.48 -2.35
N PRO A 204 -11.68 3.76 -1.99
CA PRO A 204 -11.90 4.91 -2.89
C PRO A 204 -11.26 4.75 -4.29
N LYS A 205 -10.11 4.08 -4.37
CA LYS A 205 -9.45 3.76 -5.65
C LYS A 205 -10.21 2.79 -6.57
N PHE A 206 -10.99 1.91 -5.97
CA PHE A 206 -11.75 0.87 -6.67
C PHE A 206 -13.24 1.21 -6.75
N ALA A 207 -13.68 2.29 -6.10
CA ALA A 207 -15.07 2.75 -6.11
C ALA A 207 -15.59 3.00 -7.55
N GLY A 208 -14.70 3.38 -8.46
CA GLY A 208 -15.02 3.54 -9.89
C GLY A 208 -15.53 2.26 -10.56
N ILE A 209 -15.23 1.06 -10.03
CA ILE A 209 -15.76 -0.22 -10.54
C ILE A 209 -17.29 -0.24 -10.52
N ARG A 210 -17.90 0.54 -9.62
CA ARG A 210 -19.36 0.61 -9.47
C ARG A 210 -20.01 1.78 -10.18
N GLN A 211 -19.23 2.76 -10.60
CA GLN A 211 -19.76 3.85 -11.39
C GLN A 211 -20.12 3.31 -12.80
N PRO A 212 -21.17 3.85 -13.44
CA PRO A 212 -21.46 3.54 -14.83
C PRO A 212 -20.31 4.07 -15.70
N GLY A 213 -19.37 3.19 -16.04
CA GLY A 213 -18.20 3.52 -16.84
C GLY A 213 -17.32 2.29 -17.08
N VAL A 214 -16.76 2.18 -18.28
CA VAL A 214 -15.87 1.05 -18.66
C VAL A 214 -14.45 1.31 -18.17
N LEU A 215 -14.01 2.57 -18.16
CA LEU A 215 -12.64 2.98 -17.85
C LEU A 215 -12.16 2.55 -16.45
N PRO A 216 -12.91 2.76 -15.35
CA PRO A 216 -12.44 2.35 -14.03
C PRO A 216 -12.36 0.82 -13.86
N LYS A 217 -13.25 0.09 -14.53
CA LYS A 217 -13.24 -1.38 -14.54
C LYS A 217 -12.02 -1.91 -15.29
N LEU A 218 -11.66 -1.28 -16.42
CA LEU A 218 -10.43 -1.59 -17.15
C LEU A 218 -9.18 -1.28 -16.31
N ASN A 219 -9.16 -0.16 -15.58
CA ASN A 219 -8.04 0.15 -14.68
C ASN A 219 -7.84 -0.94 -13.62
N PHE A 220 -8.93 -1.40 -13.00
CA PHE A 220 -8.87 -2.49 -12.03
C PHE A 220 -8.42 -3.81 -12.65
N LEU A 221 -8.96 -4.17 -13.81
CA LEU A 221 -8.55 -5.38 -14.54
C LEU A 221 -7.07 -5.31 -14.93
N SER A 222 -6.59 -4.15 -15.36
CA SER A 222 -5.20 -3.88 -15.69
C SER A 222 -4.28 -4.07 -14.47
N LEU A 223 -4.70 -3.62 -13.29
CA LEU A 223 -3.97 -3.84 -12.03
C LEU A 223 -3.91 -5.31 -11.65
N MET A 224 -5.02 -6.02 -11.75
CA MET A 224 -5.05 -7.46 -11.48
C MET A 224 -4.12 -8.19 -12.45
N LEU A 225 -4.23 -7.92 -13.76
CA LEU A 225 -3.38 -8.52 -14.78
C LEU A 225 -1.90 -8.25 -14.51
N ALA A 226 -1.54 -6.99 -14.22
CA ALA A 226 -0.17 -6.62 -13.86
C ALA A 226 0.33 -7.35 -12.61
N LEU A 227 -0.50 -7.53 -11.58
CA LEU A 227 -0.10 -8.22 -10.35
C LEU A 227 0.12 -9.72 -10.60
N PHE A 228 -0.79 -10.39 -11.33
CA PHE A 228 -0.68 -11.81 -11.68
C PHE A 228 0.50 -12.08 -12.62
N CYS A 229 0.60 -11.34 -13.71
CA CYS A 229 1.67 -11.48 -14.68
C CYS A 229 3.02 -11.04 -14.12
N GLY A 230 3.03 -9.99 -13.31
CA GLY A 230 4.23 -9.46 -12.67
C GLY A 230 4.82 -10.50 -11.71
N THR A 231 4.01 -11.08 -10.82
CA THR A 231 4.49 -12.12 -9.88
C THR A 231 5.07 -13.34 -10.59
N ALA A 232 4.51 -13.75 -11.73
CA ALA A 232 5.02 -14.88 -12.51
C ALA A 232 6.37 -14.62 -13.21
N SER A 233 6.74 -13.35 -13.44
CA SER A 233 7.87 -12.96 -14.29
C SER A 233 9.08 -12.40 -13.52
N LEU A 234 9.08 -12.52 -12.18
CA LEU A 234 10.15 -12.00 -11.32
C LEU A 234 11.40 -12.90 -11.34
N PRO A 235 12.54 -12.43 -11.90
CA PRO A 235 13.74 -13.25 -12.06
C PRO A 235 14.33 -13.74 -10.72
N HIS A 236 14.22 -12.93 -9.67
CA HIS A 236 14.75 -13.24 -8.34
C HIS A 236 14.05 -14.45 -7.67
N ILE A 237 12.84 -14.79 -8.11
CA ILE A 237 12.14 -16.01 -7.69
C ILE A 237 12.60 -17.17 -8.56
N LEU A 238 12.72 -16.95 -9.87
CA LEU A 238 13.09 -17.99 -10.83
C LEU A 238 14.47 -18.59 -10.55
N ILE A 239 15.46 -17.74 -10.26
CA ILE A 239 16.83 -18.19 -9.94
C ILE A 239 16.90 -19.11 -8.72
N ARG A 240 15.92 -19.05 -7.81
CA ARG A 240 15.87 -19.92 -6.64
C ARG A 240 15.47 -21.35 -7.01
N TYR A 241 14.67 -21.54 -8.06
CA TYR A 241 14.34 -22.89 -8.55
C TYR A 241 15.56 -23.64 -9.10
N TYR A 242 16.54 -22.92 -9.66
CA TYR A 242 17.77 -23.53 -10.17
C TYR A 242 18.66 -24.14 -9.07
N THR A 243 18.42 -23.79 -7.81
CA THR A 243 19.15 -24.39 -6.67
C THR A 243 18.53 -25.70 -6.17
N VAL A 244 17.37 -26.11 -6.70
CA VAL A 244 16.67 -27.34 -6.30
C VAL A 244 17.11 -28.50 -7.19
N ARG A 245 17.49 -29.63 -6.56
CA ARG A 245 18.06 -30.80 -7.25
C ARG A 245 17.10 -31.57 -8.18
N SER A 246 15.79 -31.31 -8.09
CA SER A 246 14.76 -32.07 -8.83
C SER A 246 13.55 -31.21 -9.17
N ALA A 247 13.01 -31.39 -10.38
CA ALA A 247 11.78 -30.73 -10.83
C ALA A 247 10.56 -31.08 -9.95
N ALA A 248 10.49 -32.30 -9.42
CA ALA A 248 9.41 -32.70 -8.52
C ALA A 248 9.47 -31.95 -7.19
N ALA A 249 10.68 -31.78 -6.64
CA ALA A 249 10.89 -31.00 -5.43
C ALA A 249 10.60 -29.51 -5.65
N ALA A 250 10.94 -28.96 -6.82
CA ALA A 250 10.61 -27.59 -7.20
C ALA A 250 9.07 -27.37 -7.22
N ARG A 251 8.30 -28.27 -7.85
CA ARG A 251 6.83 -28.20 -7.86
C ARG A 251 6.24 -28.27 -6.45
N LYS A 252 6.71 -29.20 -5.61
CA LYS A 252 6.26 -29.31 -4.21
C LYS A 252 6.55 -28.02 -3.43
N SER A 253 7.74 -27.43 -3.63
CA SER A 253 8.10 -26.15 -3.02
C SER A 253 7.16 -25.02 -3.46
N THR A 254 6.80 -24.96 -4.75
CA THR A 254 5.86 -23.97 -5.27
C THR A 254 4.48 -24.11 -4.64
N ILE A 255 3.97 -25.34 -4.52
CA ILE A 255 2.65 -25.60 -3.91
C ILE A 255 2.63 -25.14 -2.45
N VAL A 256 3.65 -25.51 -1.67
CA VAL A 256 3.75 -25.09 -0.26
C VAL A 256 3.87 -23.56 -0.16
N GLY A 257 4.65 -22.93 -1.03
CA GLY A 257 4.78 -21.48 -1.09
C GLY A 257 3.46 -20.77 -1.38
N ILE A 258 2.74 -21.21 -2.43
CA ILE A 258 1.44 -20.65 -2.80
C ILE A 258 0.40 -20.85 -1.68
N ALA A 259 0.37 -22.03 -1.07
CA ALA A 259 -0.54 -22.32 0.04
C ALA A 259 -0.26 -21.41 1.26
N ALA A 260 1.02 -21.22 1.63
CA ALA A 260 1.41 -20.35 2.73
C ALA A 260 1.08 -18.87 2.44
N ILE A 261 1.32 -18.39 1.21
CA ILE A 261 0.97 -17.03 0.79
C ILE A 261 -0.55 -16.84 0.79
N GLY A 262 -1.31 -17.80 0.25
CA GLY A 262 -2.77 -17.76 0.25
C GLY A 262 -3.35 -17.74 1.67
N PHE A 263 -2.82 -18.59 2.55
CA PHE A 263 -3.21 -18.60 3.97
C PHE A 263 -2.87 -17.27 4.64
N PHE A 264 -1.67 -16.72 4.41
CA PHE A 264 -1.29 -15.40 4.91
C PHE A 264 -2.24 -14.30 4.44
N TYR A 265 -2.63 -14.28 3.16
CA TYR A 265 -3.59 -13.28 2.67
C TYR A 265 -4.96 -13.37 3.35
N VAL A 266 -5.44 -14.58 3.64
CA VAL A 266 -6.66 -14.76 4.45
C VAL A 266 -6.48 -14.16 5.84
N LEU A 267 -5.31 -14.37 6.47
CA LEU A 267 -5.02 -13.76 7.77
C LEU A 267 -4.99 -12.22 7.66
N THR A 268 -4.34 -11.65 6.65
CA THR A 268 -4.23 -10.19 6.49
C THR A 268 -5.59 -9.49 6.42
N LEU A 269 -6.62 -10.17 5.90
CA LEU A 269 -8.00 -9.67 5.96
C LEU A 269 -8.45 -9.44 7.40
N TYR A 270 -8.29 -10.44 8.28
CA TYR A 270 -8.66 -10.32 9.69
C TYR A 270 -7.79 -9.31 10.43
N LEU A 271 -6.48 -9.25 10.13
CA LEU A 271 -5.59 -8.22 10.70
C LEU A 271 -6.04 -6.82 10.30
N GLY A 272 -6.40 -6.58 9.03
CA GLY A 272 -6.88 -5.28 8.56
C GLY A 272 -8.21 -4.87 9.21
N LEU A 273 -9.18 -5.78 9.28
CA LEU A 273 -10.47 -5.55 9.93
C LEU A 273 -10.31 -5.34 11.45
N GLY A 274 -9.44 -6.11 12.09
CA GLY A 274 -9.06 -5.93 13.49
C GLY A 274 -8.41 -4.56 13.74
N ALA A 275 -7.45 -4.14 12.91
CA ALA A 275 -6.81 -2.83 13.02
C ALA A 275 -7.82 -1.69 12.91
N MET A 276 -8.73 -1.77 11.93
CA MET A 276 -9.82 -0.80 11.71
C MET A 276 -10.81 -0.69 12.87
N THR A 277 -10.85 -1.67 13.78
CA THR A 277 -11.78 -1.72 14.92
C THR A 277 -11.09 -1.70 16.28
N SER A 278 -9.75 -1.58 16.28
CA SER A 278 -8.92 -1.70 17.49
C SER A 278 -8.81 -0.41 18.31
N GLY A 279 -9.05 0.73 17.68
CA GLY A 279 -8.82 2.07 18.22
C GLY A 279 -7.36 2.53 18.22
N ALA A 280 -6.47 1.77 17.57
CA ALA A 280 -5.03 1.98 17.59
C ALA A 280 -4.46 2.42 16.23
N LEU A 281 -5.32 2.71 15.25
CA LEU A 281 -4.87 3.05 13.90
C LEU A 281 -4.28 4.47 13.89
N ASP A 282 -3.09 4.60 13.30
CA ASP A 282 -2.48 5.90 13.01
C ASP A 282 -3.00 6.44 11.66
N LEU A 283 -3.48 7.67 11.68
CA LEU A 283 -3.99 8.37 10.49
C LEU A 283 -2.89 8.81 9.52
N THR A 284 -1.65 8.96 10.02
CA THR A 284 -0.50 9.39 9.22
C THR A 284 0.16 8.22 8.51
N ASP A 285 0.23 7.05 9.15
CA ASP A 285 0.92 5.89 8.61
C ASP A 285 0.07 4.60 8.69
N THR A 286 -0.57 4.29 7.56
CA THR A 286 -1.32 3.04 7.38
C THR A 286 -0.43 1.79 7.34
N ASN A 287 0.89 1.91 7.12
CA ASN A 287 1.79 0.76 7.07
C ASN A 287 2.03 0.18 8.49
N MET A 288 1.79 0.97 9.53
CA MET A 288 1.91 0.54 10.94
C MET A 288 0.64 -0.12 11.49
N ALA A 289 -0.37 -0.38 10.66
CA ALA A 289 -1.63 -0.98 11.10
C ALA A 289 -1.47 -2.30 11.87
N ALA A 290 -0.62 -3.22 11.38
CA ALA A 290 -0.43 -4.52 12.04
C ALA A 290 0.39 -4.43 13.35
N PRO A 291 1.53 -3.70 13.41
CA PRO A 291 2.22 -3.45 14.68
C PRO A 291 1.34 -2.72 15.71
N LEU A 292 0.66 -1.64 15.33
CA LEU A 292 -0.18 -0.88 16.26
C LEU A 292 -1.39 -1.69 16.74
N LEU A 293 -1.97 -2.53 15.88
CA LEU A 293 -2.96 -3.50 16.30
C LEU A 293 -2.40 -4.45 17.37
N ALA A 294 -1.18 -4.97 17.18
CA ALA A 294 -0.54 -5.83 18.16
C ALA A 294 -0.32 -5.11 19.49
N ARG A 295 0.11 -3.84 19.43
CA ARG A 295 0.28 -2.97 20.59
C ARG A 295 -1.02 -2.73 21.36
N SER A 296 -2.15 -2.61 20.66
CA SER A 296 -3.49 -2.49 21.27
C SER A 296 -3.90 -3.70 22.10
N ILE A 297 -3.23 -4.85 21.91
CA ILE A 297 -3.48 -6.08 22.65
C ILE A 297 -2.42 -6.26 23.73
N ASN A 298 -1.13 -6.18 23.36
CA ASN A 298 -0.01 -6.32 24.28
C ASN A 298 1.30 -5.73 23.69
N GLU A 299 2.07 -5.01 24.49
CA GLU A 299 3.38 -4.45 24.13
C GLU A 299 4.40 -5.54 23.73
N TRP A 300 4.35 -6.73 24.34
CA TRP A 300 5.20 -7.87 23.94
C TRP A 300 4.89 -8.36 22.52
N LEU A 301 3.60 -8.38 22.13
CA LEU A 301 3.21 -8.76 20.77
C LEU A 301 3.67 -7.72 19.75
N PHE A 302 3.59 -6.44 20.12
CA PHE A 302 4.15 -5.36 19.32
C PHE A 302 5.65 -5.53 19.09
N ALA A 303 6.42 -5.81 20.14
CA ALA A 303 7.85 -6.06 20.03
C ALA A 303 8.16 -7.27 19.12
N ILE A 304 7.46 -8.39 19.30
CA ILE A 304 7.68 -9.60 18.51
C ILE A 304 7.32 -9.37 17.03
N ILE A 305 6.13 -8.84 16.74
CA ILE A 305 5.69 -8.60 15.36
C ILE A 305 6.58 -7.59 14.66
N SER A 306 7.00 -6.53 15.36
CA SER A 306 7.94 -5.54 14.82
C SER A 306 9.30 -6.18 14.54
N ALA A 307 9.83 -7.01 15.44
CA ALA A 307 11.09 -7.72 15.23
C ALA A 307 11.03 -8.70 14.04
N ILE A 308 9.91 -9.42 13.88
CA ILE A 308 9.67 -10.33 12.75
C ILE A 308 9.58 -9.54 11.44
N ALA A 309 8.79 -8.47 11.42
CA ALA A 309 8.63 -7.61 10.26
C ALA A 309 10.00 -7.04 9.83
N PHE A 310 10.74 -6.46 10.76
CA PHE A 310 12.09 -5.92 10.52
C PHE A 310 13.06 -6.99 10.00
N THR A 311 13.10 -8.15 10.65
CA THR A 311 13.98 -9.27 10.29
C THR A 311 13.63 -9.86 8.91
N THR A 312 12.35 -9.84 8.55
CA THR A 312 11.85 -10.31 7.25
C THR A 312 12.22 -9.32 6.15
N VAL A 313 12.01 -8.02 6.37
CA VAL A 313 12.42 -6.95 5.44
C VAL A 313 13.93 -6.98 5.20
N LEU A 314 14.74 -7.04 6.25
CA LEU A 314 16.20 -7.12 6.11
C LEU A 314 16.62 -8.39 5.34
N GLY A 315 15.90 -9.49 5.58
CA GLY A 315 16.08 -10.75 4.86
C GLY A 315 15.78 -10.65 3.36
N THR A 316 14.68 -10.00 2.97
CA THR A 316 14.30 -9.85 1.56
C THR A 316 15.20 -8.85 0.85
N VAL A 317 15.49 -7.70 1.48
CA VAL A 317 16.39 -6.67 0.96
C VAL A 317 17.78 -7.25 0.67
N SER A 318 18.37 -7.99 1.62
CA SER A 318 19.67 -8.64 1.41
C SER A 318 19.66 -9.62 0.24
N GLY A 319 18.57 -10.38 0.08
CA GLY A 319 18.40 -11.31 -1.03
C GLY A 319 18.27 -10.63 -2.39
N LEU A 320 17.54 -9.51 -2.45
CA LEU A 320 17.39 -8.71 -3.67
C LEU A 320 18.69 -8.00 -4.04
N ILE A 321 19.39 -7.41 -3.07
CA ILE A 321 20.70 -6.77 -3.29
C ILE A 321 21.70 -7.78 -3.85
N LEU A 322 21.77 -8.99 -3.27
CA LEU A 322 22.68 -10.03 -3.77
C LEU A 322 22.33 -10.46 -5.20
N ALA A 323 21.03 -10.59 -5.51
CA ALA A 323 20.59 -10.92 -6.86
C ALA A 323 20.96 -9.81 -7.87
N SER A 324 20.74 -8.54 -7.51
CA SER A 324 21.14 -7.38 -8.33
C SER A 324 22.66 -7.29 -8.50
N ALA A 325 23.43 -7.51 -7.43
CA ALA A 325 24.88 -7.50 -7.50
C ALA A 325 25.43 -8.65 -8.36
N GLY A 326 24.81 -9.82 -8.31
CA GLY A 326 25.11 -10.94 -9.20
C GLY A 326 24.85 -10.60 -10.67
N ALA A 327 23.71 -9.97 -10.96
CA ALA A 327 23.39 -9.49 -12.31
C ALA A 327 24.40 -8.43 -12.80
N VAL A 328 24.82 -7.50 -11.94
CA VAL A 328 25.85 -6.51 -12.32
C VAL A 328 27.20 -7.19 -12.58
N ALA A 329 27.65 -8.07 -11.69
CA ALA A 329 28.96 -8.71 -11.83
C ALA A 329 29.03 -9.68 -13.02
N HIS A 330 27.99 -10.49 -13.23
CA HIS A 330 27.97 -11.51 -14.28
C HIS A 330 27.37 -11.01 -15.60
N ASP A 331 26.22 -10.35 -15.57
CA ASP A 331 25.52 -9.95 -16.80
C ASP A 331 26.12 -8.67 -17.37
N VAL A 332 26.36 -7.64 -16.54
CA VAL A 332 26.91 -6.36 -17.04
C VAL A 332 28.42 -6.44 -17.25
N VAL A 333 29.19 -6.85 -16.23
CA VAL A 333 30.66 -6.82 -16.34
C VAL A 333 31.21 -8.02 -17.11
N GLY A 334 30.73 -9.22 -16.81
CA GLY A 334 31.16 -10.44 -17.49
C GLY A 334 30.68 -10.54 -18.94
N ASN A 335 29.37 -10.42 -19.16
CA ASN A 335 28.76 -10.68 -20.49
C ASN A 335 28.64 -9.44 -21.39
N VAL A 336 28.33 -8.25 -20.86
CA VAL A 336 28.19 -7.04 -21.70
C VAL A 336 29.53 -6.35 -21.91
N LEU A 337 30.28 -6.08 -20.85
CA LEU A 337 31.60 -5.42 -20.92
C LEU A 337 32.74 -6.38 -21.28
N HIS A 338 32.49 -7.69 -21.31
CA HIS A 338 33.46 -8.74 -21.68
C HIS A 338 34.76 -8.71 -20.86
N ILE A 339 34.70 -8.23 -19.61
CA ILE A 339 35.86 -8.18 -18.71
C ILE A 339 35.98 -9.55 -18.03
N LYS A 340 37.03 -10.31 -18.37
CA LYS A 340 37.35 -11.56 -17.68
C LYS A 340 37.90 -11.26 -16.29
N LEU A 341 37.08 -11.49 -15.27
CA LEU A 341 37.47 -11.36 -13.87
C LEU A 341 37.86 -12.74 -13.32
N ASN A 342 38.87 -12.78 -12.47
CA ASN A 342 39.14 -13.95 -11.64
C ASN A 342 38.05 -14.10 -10.56
N ASP A 343 37.84 -15.30 -10.00
CA ASP A 343 36.80 -15.56 -8.99
C ASP A 343 36.87 -14.59 -7.80
N ALA A 344 38.08 -14.29 -7.33
CA ALA A 344 38.30 -13.35 -6.24
C ALA A 344 37.91 -11.90 -6.61
N GLU A 345 38.17 -11.50 -7.85
CA GLU A 345 37.82 -10.17 -8.37
C GLU A 345 36.32 -10.06 -8.60
N GLN A 346 35.67 -11.13 -9.08
CA GLN A 346 34.23 -11.21 -9.25
C GLN A 346 33.50 -11.07 -7.91
N VAL A 347 34.00 -11.73 -6.86
CA VAL A 347 33.45 -11.58 -5.50
C VAL A 347 33.66 -10.16 -4.97
N ARG A 348 34.84 -9.55 -5.22
CA ARG A 348 35.11 -8.16 -4.81
C ARG A 348 34.18 -7.18 -5.52
N LEU A 349 34.00 -7.33 -6.83
CA LEU A 349 33.09 -6.54 -7.63
C LEU A 349 31.64 -6.70 -7.17
N ALA A 350 31.17 -7.93 -6.93
CA ALA A 350 29.83 -8.17 -6.42
C ALA A 350 29.60 -7.51 -5.05
N LYS A 351 30.60 -7.49 -4.16
CA LYS A 351 30.52 -6.75 -2.88
C LYS A 351 30.41 -5.24 -3.10
N ILE A 352 31.23 -4.67 -3.99
CA ILE A 352 31.17 -3.23 -4.32
C ILE A 352 29.81 -2.88 -4.94
N ALA A 353 29.36 -3.65 -5.93
CA ALA A 353 28.05 -3.48 -6.55
C ALA A 353 26.91 -3.58 -5.52
N SER A 354 27.01 -4.48 -4.54
CA SER A 354 26.02 -4.58 -3.45
C SER A 354 25.94 -3.29 -2.63
N VAL A 355 27.06 -2.66 -2.32
CA VAL A 355 27.10 -1.39 -1.57
C VAL A 355 26.52 -0.25 -2.41
N VAL A 356 26.87 -0.17 -3.70
CA VAL A 356 26.35 0.88 -4.60
C VAL A 356 24.84 0.73 -4.81
N VAL A 357 24.37 -0.47 -5.15
CA VAL A 357 22.93 -0.75 -5.32
C VAL A 357 22.18 -0.52 -4.01
N GLY A 358 22.75 -0.91 -2.87
CA GLY A 358 22.18 -0.63 -1.54
C GLY A 358 22.08 0.87 -1.26
N GLY A 359 23.12 1.65 -1.56
CA GLY A 359 23.11 3.10 -1.41
C GLY A 359 22.04 3.80 -2.26
N ILE A 360 21.90 3.37 -3.53
CA ILE A 360 20.82 3.87 -4.41
C ILE A 360 19.45 3.51 -3.84
N ALA A 361 19.26 2.27 -3.38
CA ALA A 361 18.00 1.82 -2.81
C ALA A 361 17.63 2.60 -1.53
N ILE A 362 18.60 2.92 -0.67
CA ILE A 362 18.40 3.76 0.52
C ILE A 362 18.01 5.19 0.11
N GLY A 363 18.72 5.80 -0.84
CA GLY A 363 18.40 7.14 -1.32
C GLY A 363 17.00 7.24 -1.92
N LEU A 364 16.59 6.26 -2.74
CA LEU A 364 15.23 6.18 -3.27
C LEU A 364 14.20 5.91 -2.17
N GLY A 365 14.53 5.09 -1.17
CA GLY A 365 13.67 4.81 -0.02
C GLY A 365 13.34 6.06 0.79
N ILE A 366 14.34 6.91 1.05
CA ILE A 366 14.16 8.20 1.74
C ILE A 366 13.33 9.16 0.88
N LEU A 367 13.60 9.21 -0.43
CA LEU A 367 12.87 10.09 -1.35
C LEU A 367 11.37 9.77 -1.42
N PHE A 368 11.01 8.49 -1.30
CA PHE A 368 9.62 8.01 -1.40
C PHE A 368 9.04 7.55 -0.04
N GLU A 369 9.60 8.00 1.09
CA GLU A 369 9.20 7.53 2.44
C GLU A 369 7.73 7.80 2.78
N ASN A 370 7.15 8.88 2.22
CA ASN A 370 5.77 9.30 2.48
C ASN A 370 4.74 8.55 1.61
N MET A 371 5.19 7.67 0.70
CA MET A 371 4.30 6.88 -0.15
C MET A 371 3.88 5.58 0.52
N ASN A 372 2.61 5.21 0.37
CA ASN A 372 2.16 3.88 0.80
C ASN A 372 2.85 2.80 -0.05
N VAL A 373 3.41 1.79 0.62
CA VAL A 373 4.20 0.72 0.00
C VAL A 373 3.42 -0.02 -1.10
N SER A 374 2.09 -0.13 -0.96
CA SER A 374 1.21 -0.76 -1.95
C SER A 374 1.29 -0.09 -3.34
N TYR A 375 1.57 1.22 -3.40
CA TYR A 375 1.76 1.93 -4.68
C TYR A 375 3.05 1.51 -5.37
N LEU A 376 4.17 1.58 -4.63
CA LEU A 376 5.49 1.22 -5.14
C LEU A 376 5.53 -0.22 -5.63
N VAL A 377 4.88 -1.11 -4.89
CA VAL A 377 4.72 -2.51 -5.27
C VAL A 377 3.92 -2.66 -6.58
N GLY A 378 2.80 -1.95 -6.71
CA GLY A 378 2.00 -1.97 -7.95
C GLY A 378 2.78 -1.50 -9.19
N TRP A 379 3.62 -0.47 -9.03
CA TRP A 379 4.49 0.02 -10.10
C TRP A 379 5.55 -1.01 -10.51
N ALA A 380 6.25 -1.58 -9.52
CA ALA A 380 7.27 -2.60 -9.77
C ALA A 380 6.69 -3.82 -10.51
N PHE A 381 5.51 -4.30 -10.09
CA PHE A 381 4.83 -5.41 -10.77
C PHE A 381 4.37 -5.07 -12.18
N SER A 382 3.88 -3.85 -12.42
CA SER A 382 3.45 -3.43 -13.76
C SER A 382 4.62 -3.38 -14.75
N VAL A 383 5.77 -2.87 -14.32
CA VAL A 383 6.99 -2.85 -15.13
C VAL A 383 7.49 -4.27 -15.39
N ALA A 384 7.55 -5.11 -14.34
CA ALA A 384 7.96 -6.51 -14.48
C ALA A 384 7.04 -7.29 -15.44
N ALA A 385 5.72 -7.14 -15.31
CA ALA A 385 4.74 -7.80 -16.16
C ALA A 385 4.88 -7.39 -17.63
N SER A 386 5.20 -6.12 -17.91
CA SER A 386 5.28 -5.59 -19.27
C SER A 386 6.62 -5.92 -19.94
N ALA A 387 7.72 -5.92 -19.17
CA ALA A 387 9.05 -6.15 -19.69
C ALA A 387 9.41 -7.66 -19.76
N ASN A 388 9.22 -8.40 -18.66
CA ASN A 388 9.80 -9.74 -18.51
C ASN A 388 8.87 -10.86 -18.95
N LEU A 389 7.57 -10.75 -18.67
CA LEU A 389 6.60 -11.81 -19.00
C LEU A 389 6.60 -12.15 -20.50
N PRO A 390 6.53 -11.17 -21.44
CA PRO A 390 6.43 -11.48 -22.86
C PRO A 390 7.66 -12.21 -23.38
N ALA A 391 8.85 -11.78 -22.94
CA ALA A 391 10.11 -12.45 -23.25
C ALA A 391 10.15 -13.90 -22.76
N LEU A 392 9.79 -14.13 -21.49
CA LEU A 392 9.78 -15.46 -20.89
C LEU A 392 8.80 -16.42 -21.59
N VAL A 393 7.57 -15.96 -21.84
CA VAL A 393 6.54 -16.78 -22.49
C VAL A 393 6.94 -17.11 -23.93
N MET A 394 7.42 -16.13 -24.69
CA MET A 394 7.79 -16.35 -26.10
C MET A 394 9.02 -17.25 -26.24
N LEU A 395 10.01 -17.11 -25.36
CA LEU A 395 11.17 -18.02 -25.33
C LEU A 395 10.77 -19.48 -25.04
N LEU A 396 9.77 -19.71 -24.18
CA LEU A 396 9.34 -21.06 -23.81
C LEU A 396 8.39 -21.71 -24.82
N PHE A 397 7.48 -20.94 -25.41
CA PHE A 397 6.36 -21.48 -26.19
C PHE A 397 6.41 -21.17 -27.69
N TRP A 398 7.29 -20.26 -28.14
CA TRP A 398 7.34 -19.85 -29.54
C TRP A 398 8.74 -20.01 -30.16
N LYS A 399 8.86 -20.98 -31.08
CA LYS A 399 10.12 -21.36 -31.74
C LYS A 399 10.71 -20.26 -32.64
N ARG A 400 9.94 -19.22 -32.98
CA ARG A 400 10.40 -18.11 -33.85
C ARG A 400 10.92 -16.90 -33.08
N THR A 401 11.07 -16.99 -31.76
CA THR A 401 11.57 -15.89 -30.94
C THR A 401 13.03 -15.57 -31.28
N THR A 402 13.32 -14.32 -31.64
CA THR A 402 14.69 -13.85 -31.96
C THR A 402 15.26 -13.00 -30.82
N TYR A 403 16.61 -12.94 -30.73
CA TYR A 403 17.31 -12.09 -29.76
C TYR A 403 16.91 -10.61 -29.90
N GLN A 404 16.81 -10.11 -31.13
CA GLN A 404 16.40 -8.74 -31.43
C GLN A 404 14.95 -8.47 -31.02
N GLY A 405 14.06 -9.44 -31.24
CA GLY A 405 12.66 -9.36 -30.80
C GLY A 405 12.52 -9.29 -29.30
N VAL A 406 13.31 -10.09 -28.55
CA VAL A 406 13.31 -10.05 -27.08
C VAL A 406 13.79 -8.69 -26.56
N ILE A 407 14.89 -8.14 -27.08
CA ILE A 407 15.38 -6.82 -26.66
C ILE A 407 14.33 -5.73 -26.94
N ALA A 408 13.78 -5.70 -28.15
CA ALA A 408 12.79 -4.70 -28.53
C ALA A 408 11.52 -4.80 -27.66
N GLY A 409 11.03 -6.01 -27.40
CA GLY A 409 9.89 -6.24 -26.52
C GLY A 409 10.14 -5.77 -25.09
N VAL A 410 11.28 -6.15 -24.50
CA VAL A 410 11.66 -5.73 -23.13
C VAL A 410 11.80 -4.21 -23.04
N LEU A 411 12.49 -3.57 -23.98
CA LEU A 411 12.68 -2.12 -24.01
C LEU A 411 11.35 -1.38 -24.16
N VAL A 412 10.50 -1.79 -25.10
CA VAL A 412 9.18 -1.17 -25.29
C VAL A 412 8.30 -1.40 -24.08
N GLY A 413 8.27 -2.61 -23.53
CA GLY A 413 7.51 -2.93 -22.31
C GLY A 413 7.95 -2.09 -21.11
N MET A 414 9.26 -1.92 -20.91
CA MET A 414 9.82 -1.11 -19.83
C MET A 414 9.55 0.39 -20.03
N LEU A 415 9.85 0.95 -21.20
CA LEU A 415 9.68 2.37 -21.48
C LEU A 415 8.20 2.79 -21.51
N SER A 416 7.34 1.97 -22.10
CA SER A 416 5.90 2.25 -22.15
C SER A 416 5.26 2.16 -20.76
N SER A 417 5.56 1.13 -19.97
CA SER A 417 4.99 1.00 -18.62
C SER A 417 5.51 2.07 -17.66
N LEU A 418 6.81 2.34 -17.66
CA LEU A 418 7.39 3.39 -16.82
C LEU A 418 6.90 4.77 -17.24
N GLY A 419 6.90 5.07 -18.54
CA GLY A 419 6.39 6.34 -19.08
C GLY A 419 4.92 6.57 -18.70
N TRP A 420 4.09 5.53 -18.82
CA TRP A 420 2.68 5.62 -18.43
C TRP A 420 2.48 5.83 -16.92
N ILE A 421 3.26 5.13 -16.08
CA ILE A 421 3.22 5.32 -14.62
C ILE A 421 3.64 6.74 -14.26
N LEU A 422 4.72 7.25 -14.84
CA LEU A 422 5.21 8.61 -14.59
C LEU A 422 4.22 9.68 -15.07
N LEU A 423 3.46 9.40 -16.13
CA LEU A 423 2.43 10.28 -16.67
C LEU A 423 1.05 10.09 -16.02
N SER A 424 0.91 9.13 -15.09
CA SER A 424 -0.37 8.82 -14.45
C SER A 424 -0.81 9.90 -13.46
N SER A 425 -2.12 9.99 -13.23
CA SER A 425 -2.70 10.92 -12.25
C SER A 425 -2.19 10.69 -10.83
N ASP A 426 -1.93 9.43 -10.46
CA ASP A 426 -1.41 9.09 -9.14
C ASP A 426 -0.01 9.67 -8.91
N THR A 427 0.87 9.64 -9.93
CA THR A 427 2.22 10.19 -9.83
C THR A 427 2.21 11.72 -9.85
N PHE A 428 1.35 12.35 -10.65
CA PHE A 428 1.19 13.81 -10.62
C PHE A 428 0.71 14.32 -9.27
N ALA A 429 -0.26 13.63 -8.66
CA ALA A 429 -0.78 14.00 -7.35
C ALA A 429 0.20 13.69 -6.20
N SER A 430 0.83 12.50 -6.23
CA SER A 430 1.58 11.97 -5.07
C SER A 430 3.08 12.27 -5.12
N VAL A 431 3.65 12.53 -6.30
CA VAL A 431 5.10 12.75 -6.48
C VAL A 431 5.38 14.18 -6.95
N TYR A 432 4.70 14.64 -8.00
CA TYR A 432 4.96 15.98 -8.54
C TYR A 432 4.25 17.11 -7.77
N GLY A 433 3.12 16.82 -7.12
CA GLY A 433 2.33 17.81 -6.39
C GLY A 433 1.67 18.86 -7.29
N ILE A 434 1.49 18.56 -8.58
CA ILE A 434 0.95 19.47 -9.60
C ILE A 434 -0.33 18.89 -10.20
N SER A 435 -1.30 19.76 -10.51
CA SER A 435 -2.52 19.37 -11.23
C SER A 435 -2.20 18.87 -12.64
N ARG A 436 -2.78 17.73 -12.99
CA ARG A 436 -2.50 17.07 -14.27
C ARG A 436 -3.08 17.88 -15.44
N PRO A 437 -2.31 18.14 -16.52
CA PRO A 437 -2.83 18.79 -17.72
C PRO A 437 -3.91 17.95 -18.42
N ALA A 438 -5.01 18.56 -18.86
CA ALA A 438 -6.16 17.87 -19.45
C ALA A 438 -5.83 17.05 -20.72
N TRP A 439 -4.85 17.45 -21.52
CA TRP A 439 -4.45 16.72 -22.73
C TRP A 439 -3.85 15.34 -22.42
N LEU A 440 -3.23 15.17 -21.24
CA LEU A 440 -2.67 13.89 -20.81
C LEU A 440 -3.77 12.88 -20.47
N GLU A 441 -4.97 13.31 -20.13
CA GLU A 441 -6.10 12.44 -19.79
C GLU A 441 -6.57 11.60 -20.98
N MET A 442 -6.46 12.15 -22.20
CA MET A 442 -6.76 11.43 -23.44
C MET A 442 -5.69 10.38 -23.80
N VAL A 443 -4.42 10.62 -23.44
CA VAL A 443 -3.30 9.73 -23.79
C VAL A 443 -3.13 8.61 -22.74
N VAL A 444 -3.31 8.94 -21.46
CA VAL A 444 -3.15 8.02 -20.32
C VAL A 444 -4.45 7.99 -19.51
N PRO A 445 -5.51 7.33 -20.02
CA PRO A 445 -6.85 7.39 -19.43
C PRO A 445 -7.01 6.66 -18.10
N PHE A 446 -6.04 5.82 -17.70
CA PHE A 446 -6.08 5.08 -16.43
C PHE A 446 -4.69 4.93 -15.84
N SER A 447 -4.59 4.83 -14.51
CA SER A 447 -3.31 4.83 -13.80
C SER A 447 -2.45 3.60 -14.05
N GLN A 448 -3.08 2.43 -14.26
CA GLN A 448 -2.33 1.19 -14.40
C GLN A 448 -2.19 0.74 -15.87
N PRO A 449 -0.97 0.68 -16.44
CA PRO A 449 -0.78 0.44 -17.87
C PRO A 449 -0.92 -1.02 -18.34
N GLY A 450 -0.91 -2.00 -17.42
CA GLY A 450 -0.74 -3.43 -17.73
C GLY A 450 -1.56 -3.98 -18.89
N ILE A 451 -2.84 -3.60 -19.03
CA ILE A 451 -3.71 -4.07 -20.11
C ILE A 451 -3.27 -3.62 -21.51
N VAL A 452 -2.50 -2.53 -21.61
CA VAL A 452 -1.97 -2.01 -22.89
C VAL A 452 -0.51 -2.39 -23.06
N THR A 453 0.30 -2.22 -22.02
CA THR A 453 1.76 -2.39 -22.14
C THR A 453 2.18 -3.85 -22.23
N ILE A 454 1.44 -4.78 -21.62
CA ILE A 454 1.72 -6.22 -21.76
C ILE A 454 1.47 -6.67 -23.21
N PRO A 455 0.28 -6.47 -23.81
CA PRO A 455 0.06 -6.81 -25.22
C PRO A 455 0.98 -6.06 -26.19
N LEU A 456 1.28 -4.78 -25.92
CA LEU A 456 2.19 -4.00 -26.76
C LEU A 456 3.59 -4.63 -26.81
N SER A 457 4.12 -5.05 -25.66
CA SER A 457 5.42 -5.74 -25.58
C SER A 457 5.40 -7.08 -26.33
N PHE A 458 4.32 -7.86 -26.21
CA PHE A 458 4.13 -9.07 -27.03
C PHE A 458 4.08 -8.76 -28.53
N ALA A 459 3.31 -7.74 -28.94
CA ALA A 459 3.15 -7.37 -30.35
C ALA A 459 4.47 -6.92 -30.98
N VAL A 460 5.24 -6.08 -30.28
CA VAL A 460 6.57 -5.65 -30.74
C VAL A 460 7.54 -6.81 -30.81
N LEU A 461 7.57 -7.67 -29.78
CA LEU A 461 8.42 -8.86 -29.79
C LEU A 461 8.10 -9.75 -30.99
N VAL A 462 6.82 -10.01 -31.26
CA VAL A 462 6.38 -10.81 -32.40
C VAL A 462 6.73 -10.14 -33.73
N ALA A 463 6.43 -8.85 -33.89
CA ALA A 463 6.69 -8.12 -35.13
C ALA A 463 8.18 -8.09 -35.47
N VAL A 464 9.03 -7.76 -34.48
CA VAL A 464 10.48 -7.73 -34.68
C VAL A 464 11.03 -9.14 -34.89
N SER A 465 10.53 -10.15 -34.18
CA SER A 465 10.95 -11.55 -34.39
C SER A 465 10.59 -12.08 -35.77
N LEU A 466 9.47 -11.64 -36.36
CA LEU A 466 9.10 -11.99 -37.73
C LEU A 466 9.91 -11.20 -38.78
N ALA A 467 10.27 -9.96 -38.46
CA ALA A 467 11.07 -9.10 -39.34
C ALA A 467 12.57 -9.43 -39.33
N THR A 468 13.03 -10.22 -38.35
CA THR A 468 14.45 -10.54 -38.16
C THR A 468 14.71 -12.02 -38.43
N ARG A 469 15.80 -12.34 -39.13
CA ARG A 469 16.16 -13.74 -39.42
C ARG A 469 16.61 -14.43 -38.15
N GLN A 470 16.21 -15.69 -37.98
CA GLN A 470 16.75 -16.54 -36.91
C GLN A 470 18.29 -16.58 -37.04
N PRO A 471 19.05 -16.52 -35.93
CA PRO A 471 20.37 -17.12 -35.93
C PRO A 471 20.17 -18.59 -36.33
N GLU A 472 20.86 -19.06 -37.36
CA GLU A 472 20.93 -20.49 -37.65
C GLU A 472 21.22 -21.20 -36.32
N THR A 473 20.27 -22.00 -35.85
CA THR A 473 20.56 -22.97 -34.82
C THR A 473 21.68 -23.84 -35.39
N ALA A 474 22.91 -23.63 -34.91
CA ALA A 474 23.97 -24.61 -35.05
C ALA A 474 23.34 -25.95 -34.68
N SER A 475 23.25 -26.83 -35.67
CA SER A 475 22.50 -28.06 -35.63
C SER A 475 22.89 -28.85 -34.37
N ALA A 476 21.89 -29.25 -33.61
CA ALA A 476 22.01 -30.18 -32.50
C ALA A 476 22.42 -31.61 -32.94
N ASP A 477 22.85 -31.80 -34.19
CA ASP A 477 23.29 -33.08 -34.76
C ASP A 477 24.82 -33.27 -34.71
N ALA A 478 25.60 -32.30 -34.22
CA ALA A 478 27.08 -32.42 -34.14
C ALA A 478 27.61 -32.92 -32.78
N MET A 479 26.75 -33.26 -31.81
CA MET A 479 27.16 -33.81 -30.50
C MET A 479 26.79 -35.29 -30.31
N THR A 480 26.32 -35.95 -31.37
CA THR A 480 26.16 -37.41 -31.45
C THR A 480 26.90 -37.94 -32.67
N SER A 481 28.23 -37.86 -32.67
CA SER A 481 29.11 -38.76 -33.41
C SER A 481 30.42 -38.97 -32.68
#